data_AF-A0A6P6CRY1-F1
#
_entry.id   AF-A0A6P6CRY1-F1
#
_cell.length_a   1.000
_cell.length_b   1.000
_cell.length_c   1.000
_cell.angle_alpha   90.00
_cell.angle_beta   90.00
_cell.angle_gamma   90.00
#
_symmetry.space_group_name_H-M   'P 1'
#
loop_
_entity.id
_entity.type
_entity.pdbx_description
1 polymer ?
#
loop_
_entity_poly.entity_id
_entity_poly.type
_entity_poly.pdbx_seq_one_letter_code
_entity_poly.pdbx_strand_id
1 'polypeptide(L)'
;MVTRLQQNGAKGRRRRPPHTTVQRLLSWGLPTSWGRFLWRQPGDFPVTAFLLGAGTGGLLAIGLFQLLVNPMNIYEHQKVMVLYGLGSKESLRAETQNVSNSFKDLDAQVNSETGYAPADATGLEETAPGVGAHQAVAFRRRLSTQKMFELKTKLRCSYVVNQAILSCRRWFDHKHEQCMQRIWVPLLSHLLCLPMKFKFFCGIAKVMGVWCRSRIPVEGNFGQTYDSLNQSLGGLRGEFSATIDFKEEKRAGLLGVNTSWEHVSTGLRDYVRQQEAQLEWALGLLHALLSCTFLLVLHASFSYVDSYNGDIRFDNIYISTYFCQIDERRKKLGKRTLLPLRKAEKKAVIFPYDPTIQALEMKNLIPELLETLPVLLLLAVLCGLDWSLYSAFDAIRHHSFLQYSFRSERRSPETRPPRNSHLYNELLRKRAAFTQLRRAAIVRQAQQQRAPRHRLADILHRRCPLLRPWLRRRCVVCQAPETPESYVCQTPDCKAVYCRSCWDDMRQRCPACTPREELSSSAFSDSDDDVTYAE
;
A
#
# COMPACT_ATOMS: atom_id res chain seq x y z
N MET A 1 -50.70 -39.21 43.66
CA MET A 1 -49.86 -38.67 44.74
C MET A 1 -48.53 -39.41 44.69
N VAL A 2 -47.52 -39.01 43.90
CA VAL A 2 -46.64 -37.84 44.06
C VAL A 2 -46.11 -37.70 45.48
N THR A 3 -44.91 -38.21 45.72
CA THR A 3 -43.96 -37.66 46.67
C THR A 3 -42.59 -37.57 46.00
N ARG A 4 -42.13 -36.33 45.87
CA ARG A 4 -40.81 -35.93 45.35
C ARG A 4 -39.73 -36.35 46.35
N LEU A 5 -38.60 -36.81 45.83
CA LEU A 5 -37.29 -36.52 46.43
C LEU A 5 -36.34 -36.11 45.30
N GLN A 6 -36.07 -34.81 45.24
CA GLN A 6 -35.00 -34.22 44.45
C GLN A 6 -33.65 -34.72 44.96
N GLN A 7 -32.83 -35.29 44.08
CA GLN A 7 -31.39 -35.22 44.22
C GLN A 7 -30.81 -34.57 42.95
N ASN A 8 -30.40 -33.32 43.12
CA ASN A 8 -29.56 -32.59 42.19
C ASN A 8 -28.16 -33.22 42.19
N GLY A 9 -27.86 -34.02 41.17
CA GLY A 9 -26.50 -34.45 40.85
C GLY A 9 -25.99 -33.70 39.62
N ALA A 10 -25.04 -32.79 39.81
CA ALA A 10 -24.34 -32.08 38.76
C ALA A 10 -23.63 -33.06 37.81
N LYS A 11 -24.24 -33.34 36.64
CA LYS A 11 -23.57 -34.06 35.55
C LYS A 11 -22.71 -33.08 34.77
N GLY A 12 -21.41 -33.07 35.07
CA GLY A 12 -20.41 -32.56 34.13
C GLY A 12 -20.60 -33.26 32.77
N ARG A 13 -20.84 -32.46 31.72
CA ARG A 13 -20.90 -32.92 30.32
C ARG A 13 -19.61 -33.66 29.99
N ARG A 14 -19.65 -35.01 29.96
CA ARG A 14 -18.59 -35.83 29.34
C ARG A 14 -18.49 -35.41 27.87
N ARG A 15 -17.32 -34.91 27.46
CA ARG A 15 -16.98 -34.63 26.06
C ARG A 15 -17.10 -35.93 25.26
N ARG A 16 -17.86 -35.91 24.15
CA ARG A 16 -17.95 -37.02 23.19
C ARG A 16 -16.58 -37.24 22.53
N PRO A 17 -16.16 -38.48 22.25
CA PRO A 17 -14.91 -38.75 21.56
C PRO A 17 -14.96 -38.25 20.10
N PRO A 18 -13.81 -37.86 19.51
CA PRO A 18 -13.73 -37.29 18.17
C PRO A 18 -14.05 -38.34 17.08
N HIS A 19 -14.92 -37.98 16.12
CA HIS A 19 -15.55 -38.90 15.17
C HIS A 19 -14.90 -38.98 13.78
N THR A 20 -13.74 -38.34 13.52
CA THR A 20 -13.09 -38.39 12.19
C THR A 20 -11.60 -38.75 12.25
N THR A 21 -11.12 -39.50 11.25
CA THR A 21 -9.70 -39.88 11.06
C THR A 21 -8.77 -38.67 10.94
N VAL A 22 -9.25 -37.59 10.31
CA VAL A 22 -8.56 -36.30 10.21
C VAL A 22 -8.31 -35.67 11.58
N GLN A 23 -9.28 -35.77 12.50
CA GLN A 23 -9.16 -35.23 13.85
C GLN A 23 -8.10 -35.99 14.68
N ARG A 24 -7.95 -37.30 14.47
CA ARG A 24 -6.87 -38.10 15.09
C ARG A 24 -5.50 -37.71 14.54
N LEU A 25 -5.36 -37.59 13.23
CA LEU A 25 -4.11 -37.19 12.56
C LEU A 25 -3.65 -35.78 13.01
N LEU A 26 -4.57 -34.82 13.03
CA LEU A 26 -4.28 -33.46 13.49
C LEU A 26 -3.95 -33.41 14.99
N SER A 27 -4.63 -34.21 15.81
CA SER A 27 -4.32 -34.28 17.25
C SER A 27 -2.98 -34.96 17.57
N TRP A 28 -2.44 -35.77 16.63
CA TRP A 28 -1.13 -36.41 16.75
C TRP A 28 0.01 -35.49 16.30
N GLY A 29 -0.23 -34.65 15.29
CA GLY A 29 0.79 -33.74 14.73
C GLY A 29 0.85 -32.34 15.33
N LEU A 30 -0.24 -31.83 15.91
CA LEU A 30 -0.30 -30.45 16.44
C LEU A 30 -0.24 -30.40 17.98
N PRO A 31 0.39 -29.36 18.56
CA PRO A 31 0.32 -29.09 19.99
C PRO A 31 -1.12 -28.99 20.49
N THR A 32 -1.37 -29.46 21.71
CA THR A 32 -2.72 -29.53 22.32
C THR A 32 -3.44 -28.18 22.38
N SER A 33 -2.70 -27.06 22.39
CA SER A 33 -3.22 -25.70 22.31
C SER A 33 -3.83 -25.36 20.95
N TRP A 34 -3.25 -25.84 19.85
CA TRP A 34 -3.70 -25.59 18.48
C TRP A 34 -4.95 -26.42 18.16
N GLY A 35 -4.99 -27.67 18.62
CA GLY A 35 -6.19 -28.51 18.52
C GLY A 35 -7.39 -27.94 19.29
N ARG A 36 -7.14 -27.28 20.43
CA ARG A 36 -8.18 -26.61 21.23
C ARG A 36 -8.73 -25.36 20.56
N PHE A 37 -7.90 -24.65 19.79
CA PHE A 37 -8.30 -23.47 19.03
C PHE A 37 -9.04 -23.83 17.72
N LEU A 38 -8.56 -24.85 16.98
CA LEU A 38 -9.19 -25.32 15.74
C LEU A 38 -10.60 -25.85 15.95
N TRP A 39 -10.87 -26.49 17.09
CA TRP A 39 -12.18 -27.06 17.44
C TRP A 39 -12.94 -26.24 18.49
N ARG A 40 -12.70 -24.92 18.52
CA ARG A 40 -13.39 -24.01 19.44
C ARG A 40 -14.88 -23.84 19.09
N GLN A 41 -15.70 -23.52 20.08
CA GLN A 41 -17.07 -23.07 19.80
C GLN A 41 -17.07 -21.59 19.37
N PRO A 42 -18.02 -21.16 18.50
CA PRO A 42 -18.15 -19.75 18.13
C PRO A 42 -18.38 -18.90 19.38
N GLY A 43 -17.39 -18.07 19.74
CA GLY A 43 -17.37 -17.25 20.95
C GLY A 43 -16.13 -17.44 21.83
N ASP A 44 -15.47 -18.61 21.77
CA ASP A 44 -14.25 -18.88 22.54
C ASP A 44 -13.01 -18.20 21.92
N PHE A 45 -12.19 -17.52 22.72
CA PHE A 45 -10.95 -16.84 22.31
C PHE A 45 -11.12 -15.75 21.21
N PRO A 46 -11.94 -14.71 21.46
CA PRO A 46 -12.25 -13.69 20.46
C PRO A 46 -11.00 -12.89 20.02
N VAL A 47 -10.17 -12.50 20.99
CA VAL A 47 -8.95 -11.72 20.73
C VAL A 47 -7.93 -12.53 19.91
N THR A 48 -7.75 -13.80 20.26
CA THR A 48 -6.76 -14.66 19.60
C THR A 48 -7.13 -14.94 18.16
N ALA A 49 -8.41 -15.12 17.84
CA ALA A 49 -8.86 -15.26 16.46
C ALA A 49 -8.86 -13.96 15.67
N PHE A 50 -9.16 -12.83 16.30
CA PHE A 50 -9.00 -11.54 15.66
C PHE A 50 -7.54 -11.29 15.27
N LEU A 51 -6.60 -11.50 16.20
CA LEU A 51 -5.17 -11.36 15.92
C LEU A 51 -4.66 -12.36 14.88
N LEU A 52 -5.14 -13.61 14.91
CA LEU A 52 -4.77 -14.59 13.90
C LEU A 52 -5.31 -14.20 12.53
N GLY A 53 -6.57 -13.79 12.44
CA GLY A 53 -7.21 -13.33 11.21
C GLY A 53 -6.55 -12.08 10.63
N ALA A 54 -6.25 -11.09 11.48
CA ALA A 54 -5.50 -9.89 11.11
C ALA A 54 -4.07 -10.23 10.64
N GLY A 55 -3.40 -11.15 11.34
CA GLY A 55 -2.07 -11.62 10.96
C GLY A 55 -2.05 -12.37 9.63
N THR A 56 -2.98 -13.29 9.42
CA THR A 56 -3.11 -14.02 8.16
C THR A 56 -3.52 -13.11 7.01
N GLY A 57 -4.44 -12.17 7.25
CA GLY A 57 -4.85 -11.17 6.25
C GLY A 57 -3.72 -10.23 5.88
N GLY A 58 -2.94 -9.76 6.87
CA GLY A 58 -1.76 -8.93 6.66
C GLY A 58 -0.67 -9.66 5.86
N LEU A 59 -0.39 -10.93 6.19
CA LEU A 59 0.57 -11.74 5.43
C LEU A 59 0.11 -12.01 3.99
N LEU A 60 -1.18 -12.27 3.78
CA LEU A 60 -1.76 -12.40 2.43
C LEU A 60 -1.67 -11.09 1.64
N ALA A 61 -1.98 -9.95 2.26
CA ALA A 61 -1.89 -8.64 1.63
C ALA A 61 -0.44 -8.28 1.25
N ILE A 62 0.53 -8.57 2.13
CA ILE A 62 1.96 -8.41 1.85
C ILE A 62 2.40 -9.35 0.72
N GLY A 63 1.95 -10.60 0.73
CA GLY A 63 2.22 -11.57 -0.33
C GLY A 63 1.69 -11.11 -1.68
N LEU A 64 0.44 -10.66 -1.74
CA LEU A 64 -0.18 -10.09 -2.95
C LEU A 64 0.55 -8.83 -3.43
N PHE A 65 0.96 -7.94 -2.54
CA PHE A 65 1.75 -6.76 -2.91
C PHE A 65 3.10 -7.14 -3.52
N GLN A 66 3.81 -8.10 -2.92
CA GLN A 66 5.10 -8.58 -3.42
C GLN A 66 4.97 -9.29 -4.78
N LEU A 67 3.83 -9.95 -5.03
CA LEU A 67 3.60 -10.71 -6.26
C LEU A 67 3.03 -9.86 -7.41
N LEU A 68 2.19 -8.87 -7.10
CA LEU A 68 1.45 -8.09 -8.09
C LEU A 68 2.03 -6.69 -8.29
N VAL A 69 2.35 -5.97 -7.20
CA VAL A 69 2.72 -4.53 -7.25
C VAL A 69 4.22 -4.33 -7.32
N ASN A 70 5.01 -5.13 -6.59
CA ASN A 70 6.47 -5.02 -6.59
C ASN A 70 7.14 -5.29 -7.96
N PRO A 71 6.70 -6.28 -8.78
CA PRO A 71 7.28 -6.50 -10.11
C PRO A 71 6.84 -5.47 -11.15
N MET A 72 5.85 -4.60 -10.86
CA MET A 72 5.51 -3.50 -11.75
C MET A 72 6.63 -2.46 -11.74
N ASN A 73 7.06 -2.04 -12.94
CA ASN A 73 8.16 -1.09 -13.14
C ASN A 73 7.69 0.37 -12.97
N ILE A 74 7.03 0.64 -11.83
CA ILE A 74 6.47 1.92 -11.41
C ILE A 74 7.34 2.49 -10.28
N TYR A 75 7.42 3.82 -10.15
CA TYR A 75 8.20 4.46 -9.07
C TYR A 75 7.73 4.00 -7.68
N GLU A 76 8.68 3.84 -6.74
CA GLU A 76 8.41 3.44 -5.36
C GLU A 76 7.33 4.30 -4.67
N HIS A 77 7.27 5.60 -4.96
CA HIS A 77 6.23 6.49 -4.43
C HIS A 77 4.83 6.18 -4.98
N GLN A 78 4.72 5.70 -6.22
CA GLN A 78 3.46 5.29 -6.82
C GLN A 78 3.05 3.87 -6.42
N LYS A 79 4.01 2.95 -6.16
CA LYS A 79 3.71 1.66 -5.53
C LYS A 79 3.08 1.83 -4.15
N VAL A 80 3.60 2.78 -3.37
CA VAL A 80 3.02 3.20 -2.08
C VAL A 80 1.63 3.82 -2.28
N MET A 81 1.45 4.67 -3.29
CA MET A 81 0.16 5.30 -3.60
C MET A 81 -0.94 4.30 -4.01
N VAL A 82 -0.56 3.22 -4.72
CA VAL A 82 -1.46 2.10 -5.07
C VAL A 82 -1.77 1.22 -3.85
N LEU A 83 -0.78 0.97 -2.98
CA LEU A 83 -0.95 0.20 -1.74
C LEU A 83 -1.91 0.89 -0.74
N TYR A 84 -1.84 2.23 -0.65
CA TYR A 84 -2.65 3.01 0.30
C TYR A 84 -3.97 3.54 -0.28
N GLY A 85 -4.28 3.27 -1.55
CA GLY A 85 -5.45 3.84 -2.22
C GLY A 85 -5.27 5.35 -2.47
N LEU A 86 -5.19 5.74 -3.74
CA LEU A 86 -4.98 7.10 -4.20
C LEU A 86 -6.00 8.10 -3.61
N GLY A 87 -5.51 9.06 -2.81
CA GLY A 87 -6.23 10.27 -2.43
C GLY A 87 -5.34 11.42 -1.93
N SER A 88 -4.11 11.14 -1.49
CA SER A 88 -3.32 12.12 -0.74
C SER A 88 -2.74 13.28 -1.58
N LYS A 89 -2.29 13.06 -2.82
CA LYS A 89 -1.61 14.13 -3.60
C LYS A 89 -2.57 15.22 -4.06
N GLU A 90 -3.74 14.84 -4.58
CA GLU A 90 -4.73 15.81 -5.05
C GLU A 90 -5.41 16.52 -3.88
N SER A 91 -5.69 15.80 -2.79
CA SER A 91 -6.19 16.37 -1.53
C SER A 91 -5.21 17.39 -0.93
N LEU A 92 -3.92 17.06 -0.82
CA LEU A 92 -2.93 17.97 -0.25
C LEU A 92 -2.70 19.22 -1.12
N ARG A 93 -2.76 19.07 -2.46
CA ARG A 93 -2.67 20.20 -3.39
C ARG A 93 -3.88 21.12 -3.26
N ALA A 94 -5.08 20.55 -3.15
CA ALA A 94 -6.31 21.31 -2.95
C ALA A 94 -6.30 22.08 -1.61
N GLU A 95 -5.88 21.42 -0.51
CA GLU A 95 -5.76 22.08 0.79
C GLU A 95 -4.71 23.20 0.78
N THR A 96 -3.54 22.97 0.18
CA THR A 96 -2.50 24.00 0.05
C THR A 96 -2.99 25.20 -0.75
N GLN A 97 -3.74 24.96 -1.84
CA GLN A 97 -4.31 26.02 -2.66
C GLN A 97 -5.39 26.80 -1.90
N ASN A 98 -6.20 26.11 -1.10
CA ASN A 98 -7.25 26.73 -0.28
C ASN A 98 -6.65 27.64 0.81
N VAL A 99 -5.66 27.15 1.55
CA VAL A 99 -4.93 27.93 2.57
C VAL A 99 -4.23 29.13 1.92
N SER A 100 -3.62 28.95 0.74
CA SER A 100 -3.01 30.06 0.00
C SER A 100 -4.02 31.13 -0.40
N ASN A 101 -5.24 30.73 -0.80
CA ASN A 101 -6.29 31.69 -1.17
C ASN A 101 -6.82 32.45 0.05
N SER A 102 -7.06 31.79 1.19
CA SER A 102 -7.45 32.48 2.43
C SER A 102 -6.41 33.48 2.90
N PHE A 103 -5.12 33.17 2.72
CA PHE A 103 -4.04 34.09 3.07
C PHE A 103 -3.95 35.30 2.12
N LYS A 104 -4.27 35.15 0.83
CA LYS A 104 -4.31 36.28 -0.11
C LYS A 104 -5.33 37.34 0.30
N ASP A 105 -6.50 36.92 0.77
CA ASP A 105 -7.53 37.85 1.21
C ASP A 105 -7.09 38.61 2.47
N LEU A 106 -6.40 37.92 3.40
CA LEU A 106 -5.82 38.55 4.58
C LEU A 106 -4.70 39.53 4.20
N ASP A 107 -3.80 39.13 3.29
CA ASP A 107 -2.71 39.98 2.80
C ASP A 107 -3.24 41.23 2.10
N ALA A 108 -4.29 41.10 1.28
CA ALA A 108 -4.97 42.22 0.67
C ALA A 108 -5.53 43.20 1.71
N GLN A 109 -6.13 42.71 2.81
CA GLN A 109 -6.68 43.58 3.88
C GLN A 109 -5.60 44.30 4.70
N VAL A 110 -4.49 43.62 4.98
CA VAL A 110 -3.33 44.18 5.71
C VAL A 110 -2.61 45.23 4.84
N ASN A 111 -2.48 44.95 3.54
CA ASN A 111 -1.82 45.83 2.59
C ASN A 111 -2.72 46.96 2.08
N SER A 112 -4.05 46.87 2.21
CA SER A 112 -4.94 47.91 1.66
C SER A 112 -4.70 49.30 2.28
N GLU A 113 -4.86 50.31 1.44
CA GLU A 113 -4.76 51.73 1.81
C GLU A 113 -6.13 52.38 2.05
N THR A 114 -7.21 51.58 2.07
CA THR A 114 -8.56 52.07 2.27
C THR A 114 -8.71 52.73 3.65
N GLY A 115 -9.20 53.97 3.67
CA GLY A 115 -9.32 54.78 4.90
C GLY A 115 -8.01 55.37 5.42
N TYR A 116 -6.95 55.38 4.60
CA TYR A 116 -5.62 55.92 4.92
C TYR A 116 -5.05 56.70 3.71
N ALA A 117 -4.81 58.00 3.87
CA ALA A 117 -3.97 58.76 2.95
C ALA A 117 -2.58 58.94 3.60
N PRO A 118 -1.47 58.59 2.91
CA PRO A 118 -0.12 58.71 3.49
C PRO A 118 0.27 60.14 3.91
N ALA A 119 -0.42 61.17 3.41
CA ALA A 119 -0.22 62.56 3.77
C ALA A 119 -0.74 62.94 5.18
N ASP A 120 -1.65 62.15 5.76
CA ASP A 120 -2.27 62.47 7.05
C ASP A 120 -1.45 61.95 8.25
N ALA A 121 -0.48 61.07 8.02
CA ALA A 121 0.36 60.47 9.06
C ALA A 121 1.49 61.39 9.55
N THR A 122 1.81 62.45 8.80
CA THR A 122 2.87 63.43 9.10
C THR A 122 2.62 64.26 10.37
N GLY A 123 1.44 64.14 10.99
CA GLY A 123 1.07 64.88 12.20
C GLY A 123 1.51 64.26 13.53
N LEU A 124 2.32 63.19 13.55
CA LEU A 124 2.75 62.50 14.79
C LEU A 124 4.21 62.72 15.20
N GLU A 125 5.04 63.37 14.38
CA GLU A 125 6.36 63.86 14.81
C GLU A 125 6.55 65.29 14.29
N GLU A 126 6.65 66.25 15.23
CA GLU A 126 7.12 67.60 14.94
C GLU A 126 8.59 67.54 14.53
N THR A 127 8.89 67.71 13.23
CA THR A 127 9.99 68.56 12.74
C THR A 127 10.09 68.58 11.20
N ALA A 128 10.21 69.81 10.69
CA ALA A 128 10.64 70.25 9.35
C ALA A 128 9.74 69.96 8.11
N PRO A 129 9.39 71.00 7.32
CA PRO A 129 8.55 70.85 6.14
C PRO A 129 9.36 70.49 4.88
N GLY A 130 8.85 69.52 4.12
CA GLY A 130 8.96 69.53 2.66
C GLY A 130 9.83 68.46 2.00
N VAL A 131 9.40 67.19 1.99
CA VAL A 131 9.65 66.21 0.91
C VAL A 131 8.54 65.13 0.96
N GLY A 132 7.43 65.35 0.23
CA GLY A 132 6.13 64.73 0.53
C GLY A 132 5.83 63.31 0.05
N ALA A 133 6.73 62.60 -0.65
CA ALA A 133 6.41 61.26 -1.18
C ALA A 133 7.51 60.21 -0.95
N HIS A 134 8.77 60.55 -1.25
CA HIS A 134 9.89 59.61 -1.06
C HIS A 134 10.18 59.30 0.42
N GLN A 135 9.99 60.28 1.31
CA GLN A 135 10.18 60.11 2.76
C GLN A 135 9.10 59.19 3.37
N ALA A 136 7.86 59.28 2.91
CA ALA A 136 6.75 58.44 3.37
C ALA A 136 6.94 56.96 2.99
N VAL A 137 7.49 56.69 1.80
CA VAL A 137 7.84 55.32 1.36
C VAL A 137 9.05 54.78 2.14
N ALA A 138 10.05 55.63 2.44
CA ALA A 138 11.19 55.25 3.27
C ALA A 138 10.80 54.97 4.72
N PHE A 139 9.87 55.74 5.29
CA PHE A 139 9.31 55.51 6.63
C PHE A 139 8.52 54.21 6.69
N ARG A 140 7.70 53.89 5.65
CA ARG A 140 7.00 52.60 5.55
C ARG A 140 7.94 51.40 5.57
N ARG A 141 9.13 51.50 4.98
CA ARG A 141 10.14 50.41 4.98
C ARG A 141 10.84 50.22 6.34
N ARG A 142 10.76 51.19 7.25
CA ARG A 142 11.41 51.11 8.58
C ARG A 142 10.49 50.63 9.69
N LEU A 143 9.17 50.59 9.48
CA LEU A 143 8.22 50.10 10.46
C LEU A 143 8.06 48.58 10.37
N SER A 144 7.99 47.92 11.52
CA SER A 144 7.56 46.53 11.58
C SER A 144 6.11 46.40 11.12
N THR A 145 5.76 45.24 10.58
CA THR A 145 4.39 44.88 10.17
C THR A 145 3.38 45.07 11.31
N GLN A 146 3.76 44.73 12.54
CA GLN A 146 2.99 45.00 13.76
C GLN A 146 2.68 46.49 13.94
N LYS A 147 3.72 47.35 13.95
CA LYS A 147 3.54 48.80 14.13
C LYS A 147 2.74 49.42 13.00
N MET A 148 2.94 48.93 11.78
CA MET A 148 2.18 49.36 10.60
C MET A 148 0.70 49.02 10.75
N PHE A 149 0.37 47.80 11.18
CA PHE A 149 -1.00 47.34 11.37
C PHE A 149 -1.70 48.11 12.50
N GLU A 150 -1.03 48.35 13.63
CA GLU A 150 -1.54 49.16 14.73
C GLU A 150 -1.87 50.59 14.29
N LEU A 151 -0.95 51.25 13.58
CA LEU A 151 -1.13 52.61 13.09
C LEU A 151 -2.31 52.69 12.10
N LYS A 152 -2.33 51.80 11.10
CA LYS A 152 -3.41 51.75 10.10
C LYS A 152 -4.77 51.54 10.75
N THR A 153 -4.86 50.65 11.74
CA THR A 153 -6.13 50.36 12.43
C THR A 153 -6.66 51.60 13.19
N LYS A 154 -5.80 52.33 13.90
CA LYS A 154 -6.17 53.57 14.61
C LYS A 154 -6.64 54.67 13.65
N LEU A 155 -5.99 54.79 12.49
CA LEU A 155 -6.35 55.76 11.47
C LEU A 155 -7.68 55.40 10.77
N ARG A 156 -7.91 54.13 10.43
CA ARG A 156 -9.20 53.67 9.87
C ARG A 156 -10.36 53.94 10.82
N CYS A 157 -10.18 53.73 12.13
CA CYS A 157 -11.18 54.09 13.14
C CYS A 157 -11.49 55.60 13.10
N SER A 158 -10.46 56.43 13.08
CA SER A 158 -10.60 57.89 13.02
C SER A 158 -11.29 58.34 11.73
N TYR A 159 -11.00 57.68 10.60
CA TYR A 159 -11.66 57.92 9.32
C TYR A 159 -13.17 57.61 9.38
N VAL A 160 -13.55 56.46 9.94
CA VAL A 160 -14.97 56.08 10.11
C VAL A 160 -15.70 57.09 11.00
N VAL A 161 -15.09 57.52 12.11
CA VAL A 161 -15.65 58.56 13.00
C VAL A 161 -15.84 59.88 12.25
N ASN A 162 -14.86 60.31 11.46
CA ASN A 162 -14.96 61.53 10.66
C ASN A 162 -16.06 61.43 9.60
N GLN A 163 -16.20 60.28 8.92
CA GLN A 163 -17.29 60.03 7.98
C GLN A 163 -18.66 60.07 8.69
N ALA A 164 -18.78 59.52 9.90
CA ALA A 164 -20.01 59.59 10.68
C ALA A 164 -20.38 61.04 11.06
N ILE A 165 -19.40 61.87 11.43
CA ILE A 165 -19.62 63.30 11.72
C ILE A 165 -20.13 64.04 10.47
N LEU A 166 -19.54 63.76 9.30
CA LEU A 166 -19.96 64.36 8.04
C LEU A 166 -21.38 63.94 7.67
N SER A 167 -21.70 62.65 7.79
CA SER A 167 -23.04 62.13 7.55
C SER A 167 -24.08 62.72 8.51
N CYS A 168 -23.74 62.89 9.79
CA CYS A 168 -24.58 63.57 10.77
C CYS A 168 -24.86 65.02 10.36
N ARG A 169 -23.84 65.78 9.94
CA ARG A 169 -24.01 67.16 9.48
C ARG A 169 -24.93 67.25 8.26
N ARG A 170 -24.71 66.38 7.27
CA ARG A 170 -25.56 66.29 6.07
C ARG A 170 -27.01 65.97 6.42
N TRP A 171 -27.23 65.10 7.41
CA TRP A 171 -28.58 64.77 7.87
C TRP A 171 -29.31 65.98 8.46
N PHE A 172 -28.64 66.77 9.30
CA PHE A 172 -29.20 68.03 9.84
C PHE A 172 -29.50 69.04 8.74
N ASP A 173 -28.62 69.18 7.75
CA ASP A 173 -28.84 70.04 6.58
C ASP A 173 -30.09 69.63 5.81
N HIS A 174 -30.20 68.34 5.49
CA HIS A 174 -31.33 67.80 4.76
C HIS A 174 -32.65 67.95 5.53
N LYS A 175 -32.64 67.76 6.86
CA LYS A 175 -33.84 67.93 7.69
C LYS A 175 -34.23 69.39 7.87
N HIS A 176 -33.27 70.30 7.91
CA HIS A 176 -33.54 71.73 7.93
C HIS A 176 -34.24 72.17 6.64
N GLU A 177 -33.76 71.71 5.49
CA GLU A 177 -34.36 71.98 4.18
C GLU A 177 -35.80 71.44 4.09
N GLN A 178 -36.02 70.19 4.51
CA GLN A 178 -37.37 69.60 4.59
C GLN A 178 -38.31 70.37 5.53
N CYS A 179 -37.79 70.90 6.64
CA CYS A 179 -38.57 71.70 7.58
C CYS A 179 -39.02 73.05 6.97
N MET A 180 -38.09 73.73 6.28
CA MET A 180 -38.37 75.01 5.60
C MET A 180 -39.37 74.86 4.46
N GLN A 181 -39.39 73.71 3.78
CA GLN A 181 -40.37 73.44 2.71
C GLN A 181 -41.77 73.09 3.24
N ARG A 182 -41.89 72.54 4.46
CA ARG A 182 -43.17 72.06 5.01
C ARG A 182 -43.99 73.16 5.71
N ILE A 183 -43.34 74.17 6.27
CA ILE A 183 -43.98 75.27 7.01
C ILE A 183 -43.97 76.54 6.14
N TRP A 184 -45.12 76.91 5.57
CA TRP A 184 -45.19 78.04 4.62
C TRP A 184 -45.06 79.41 5.28
N VAL A 185 -45.41 79.56 6.56
CA VAL A 185 -45.43 80.86 7.25
C VAL A 185 -44.00 81.30 7.62
N PRO A 186 -43.45 82.41 7.08
CA PRO A 186 -42.03 82.76 7.19
C PRO A 186 -41.55 82.98 8.63
N LEU A 187 -42.35 83.63 9.47
CA LEU A 187 -42.00 83.91 10.86
C LEU A 187 -42.02 82.65 11.74
N LEU A 188 -42.95 81.71 11.48
CA LEU A 188 -43.03 80.44 12.21
C LEU A 188 -42.00 79.42 11.73
N SER A 189 -41.69 79.37 10.43
CA SER A 189 -40.71 78.41 9.87
C SER A 189 -39.30 78.70 10.35
N HIS A 190 -38.89 79.97 10.41
CA HIS A 190 -37.58 80.35 10.93
C HIS A 190 -37.40 80.06 12.42
N LEU A 191 -38.47 80.12 13.24
CA LEU A 191 -38.41 79.78 14.67
C LEU A 191 -38.39 78.27 14.90
N LEU A 192 -39.29 77.51 14.24
CA LEU A 192 -39.44 76.07 14.44
C LEU A 192 -38.32 75.24 13.79
N CYS A 193 -37.71 75.71 12.70
CA CYS A 193 -36.62 75.01 12.01
C CYS A 193 -35.22 75.37 12.51
N LEU A 194 -35.09 76.36 13.42
CA LEU A 194 -33.83 76.82 14.02
C LEU A 194 -33.04 75.70 14.74
N PRO A 195 -33.67 74.77 15.48
CA PRO A 195 -32.96 73.67 16.13
C PRO A 195 -32.17 72.79 15.16
N MET A 196 -32.63 72.64 13.91
CA MET A 196 -31.93 71.84 12.90
C MET A 196 -30.63 72.49 12.39
N LYS A 197 -30.42 73.79 12.68
CA LYS A 197 -29.19 74.50 12.33
C LYS A 197 -28.04 74.21 13.31
N PHE A 198 -28.35 73.65 14.48
CA PHE A 198 -27.38 73.35 15.53
C PHE A 198 -26.59 72.05 15.28
N LYS A 199 -25.63 72.11 14.34
CA LYS A 199 -24.75 70.96 14.01
C LYS A 199 -23.68 70.63 15.05
N PHE A 200 -23.63 71.36 16.17
CA PHE A 200 -22.60 71.18 17.18
C PHE A 200 -22.68 69.81 17.87
N PHE A 201 -23.88 69.22 17.96
CA PHE A 201 -24.09 67.88 18.51
C PHE A 201 -23.36 66.79 17.72
N CYS A 202 -23.19 66.94 16.39
CA CYS A 202 -22.38 66.02 15.60
C CYS A 202 -20.90 66.01 16.02
N GLY A 203 -20.43 67.06 16.71
CA GLY A 203 -19.08 67.15 17.25
C GLY A 203 -18.82 66.26 18.47
N ILE A 204 -19.86 65.74 19.12
CA ILE A 204 -19.73 64.82 20.28
C ILE A 204 -18.98 63.54 19.88
N ALA A 205 -19.16 63.07 18.64
CA ALA A 205 -18.44 61.92 18.10
C ALA A 205 -16.91 62.14 18.03
N LYS A 206 -16.38 63.36 18.18
CA LYS A 206 -14.93 63.59 18.31
C LYS A 206 -14.32 62.90 19.53
N VAL A 207 -15.10 62.66 20.58
CA VAL A 207 -14.68 61.87 21.76
C VAL A 207 -14.25 60.46 21.34
N MET A 208 -14.95 59.87 20.35
CA MET A 208 -14.58 58.58 19.78
C MET A 208 -13.22 58.62 19.06
N GLY A 209 -12.80 59.77 18.53
CA GLY A 209 -11.46 59.93 17.95
C GLY A 209 -10.32 59.81 18.99
N VAL A 210 -10.56 60.25 20.24
CA VAL A 210 -9.61 60.04 21.35
C VAL A 210 -9.55 58.56 21.74
N TRP A 211 -10.71 57.89 21.73
CA TRP A 211 -10.82 56.45 21.97
C TRP A 211 -10.09 55.65 20.87
N CYS A 212 -10.25 56.00 19.59
CA CYS A 212 -9.54 55.36 18.48
C CYS A 212 -8.01 55.42 18.64
N ARG A 213 -7.45 56.49 19.23
CA ARG A 213 -6.00 56.63 19.42
C ARG A 213 -5.44 55.79 20.58
N SER A 214 -6.22 55.64 21.65
CA SER A 214 -5.73 55.16 22.95
C SER A 214 -6.31 53.81 23.41
N ARG A 215 -7.40 53.32 22.80
CA ARG A 215 -8.19 52.20 23.33
C ARG A 215 -8.47 51.06 22.36
N ILE A 216 -7.91 51.06 21.15
CA ILE A 216 -8.03 49.90 20.26
C ILE A 216 -6.95 48.88 20.66
N PRO A 217 -7.30 47.76 21.32
CA PRO A 217 -6.36 46.70 21.56
C PRO A 217 -6.06 46.03 20.23
N VAL A 218 -4.79 45.96 19.88
CA VAL A 218 -4.30 45.15 18.76
C VAL A 218 -3.43 44.08 19.40
N GLU A 219 -3.67 42.81 19.10
CA GLU A 219 -2.83 41.71 19.56
C GLU A 219 -1.35 42.00 19.29
N GLY A 220 -0.53 42.02 20.35
CA GLY A 220 0.88 42.42 20.26
C GLY A 220 1.77 41.52 19.39
N ASN A 221 1.31 40.30 19.10
CA ASN A 221 2.06 39.30 18.34
C ASN A 221 1.60 39.13 16.89
N PHE A 222 0.57 39.86 16.44
CA PHE A 222 -0.03 39.67 15.12
C PHE A 222 1.00 39.77 13.98
N GLY A 223 1.86 40.79 13.99
CA GLY A 223 2.85 41.04 12.95
C GLY A 223 3.92 39.94 12.86
N GLN A 224 4.38 39.41 14.00
CA GLN A 224 5.33 38.29 14.00
C GLN A 224 4.71 37.02 13.43
N THR A 225 3.46 36.73 13.82
CA THR A 225 2.70 35.58 13.28
C THR A 225 2.44 35.75 11.79
N TYR A 226 2.10 36.95 11.34
CA TYR A 226 1.88 37.27 9.93
C TYR A 226 3.16 37.08 9.10
N ASP A 227 4.28 37.64 9.56
CA ASP A 227 5.56 37.54 8.85
C ASP A 227 6.06 36.09 8.77
N SER A 228 5.93 35.33 9.88
CA SER A 228 6.27 33.92 9.91
C SER A 228 5.39 33.10 8.96
N LEU A 229 4.08 33.34 8.94
CA LEU A 229 3.16 32.62 8.04
C LEU A 229 3.42 32.97 6.57
N ASN A 230 3.66 34.25 6.26
CA ASN A 230 3.98 34.69 4.91
C ASN A 230 5.25 34.02 4.38
N GLN A 231 6.28 33.92 5.23
CA GLN A 231 7.53 33.23 4.90
C GLN A 231 7.32 31.73 4.69
N SER A 232 6.59 31.06 5.59
CA SER A 232 6.30 29.63 5.50
C SER A 232 5.47 29.28 4.26
N LEU A 233 4.46 30.10 3.91
CA LEU A 233 3.66 29.93 2.70
C LEU A 233 4.48 30.15 1.41
N GLY A 234 5.38 31.12 1.41
CA GLY A 234 6.32 31.35 0.30
C GLY A 234 7.22 30.15 0.05
N GLY A 235 7.78 29.56 1.12
CA GLY A 235 8.61 28.35 1.05
C GLY A 235 7.81 27.12 0.58
N LEU A 236 6.64 26.89 1.17
CA LEU A 236 5.75 25.78 0.81
C LEU A 236 5.35 25.83 -0.68
N ARG A 237 5.01 27.02 -1.21
CA ARG A 237 4.64 27.16 -2.62
C ARG A 237 5.80 26.87 -3.57
N GLY A 238 7.03 27.19 -3.18
CA GLY A 238 8.24 26.95 -3.97
C GLY A 238 8.73 25.49 -3.93
N GLU A 239 8.64 24.81 -2.79
CA GLU A 239 9.09 23.41 -2.65
C GLU A 239 8.13 22.39 -3.27
N PHE A 240 6.82 22.68 -3.28
CA PHE A 240 5.81 21.76 -3.81
C PHE A 240 5.41 22.04 -5.27
N SER A 241 6.00 23.04 -5.94
CA SER A 241 5.81 23.28 -7.37
C SER A 241 6.68 22.36 -8.24
N ALA A 242 6.73 21.06 -7.94
CA ALA A 242 7.28 20.09 -8.86
C ALA A 242 6.24 19.81 -9.95
N THR A 243 6.22 20.64 -11.00
CA THR A 243 5.59 20.29 -12.28
C THR A 243 6.36 19.14 -12.88
N ILE A 244 5.92 17.92 -12.59
CA ILE A 244 6.36 16.74 -13.31
C ILE A 244 5.68 16.83 -14.68
N ASP A 245 6.34 17.51 -15.62
CA ASP A 245 5.94 17.51 -17.02
C ASP A 245 6.33 16.16 -17.62
N PHE A 246 5.36 15.26 -17.70
CA PHE A 246 5.48 14.05 -18.50
C PHE A 246 5.45 14.46 -19.97
N LYS A 247 6.63 14.65 -20.58
CA LYS A 247 6.73 14.65 -22.05
C LYS A 247 6.54 13.22 -22.52
N GLU A 248 5.28 12.87 -22.77
CA GLU A 248 4.92 11.63 -23.44
C GLU A 248 5.39 11.75 -24.89
N GLU A 249 6.59 11.21 -25.16
CA GLU A 249 7.12 11.10 -26.52
C GLU A 249 6.33 10.00 -27.22
N LYS A 250 5.12 10.34 -27.69
CA LYS A 250 4.32 9.49 -28.58
C LYS A 250 5.10 9.34 -29.88
N ARG A 251 6.05 8.41 -29.92
CA ARG A 251 6.55 7.89 -31.19
C ARG A 251 5.33 7.32 -31.90
N ALA A 252 4.94 7.98 -33.00
CA ALA A 252 3.98 7.43 -33.95
C ALA A 252 4.35 5.97 -34.15
N GLY A 253 3.39 5.07 -33.88
CA GLY A 253 3.63 3.65 -33.93
C GLY A 253 4.34 3.29 -35.23
N LEU A 254 5.23 2.31 -35.17
CA LEU A 254 5.96 1.70 -36.28
C LEU A 254 5.06 1.11 -37.39
N LEU A 255 3.76 1.43 -37.40
CA LEU A 255 2.79 1.12 -38.42
C LEU A 255 2.47 2.43 -39.15
N GLY A 256 3.05 2.59 -40.34
CA GLY A 256 2.79 3.70 -41.26
C GLY A 256 1.34 3.69 -41.77
N VAL A 257 0.39 3.94 -40.88
CA VAL A 257 -1.03 4.07 -41.21
C VAL A 257 -1.49 5.42 -40.68
N ASN A 258 -1.80 6.30 -41.63
CA ASN A 258 -2.30 7.66 -41.45
C ASN A 258 -3.75 7.67 -40.90
N THR A 259 -4.01 6.92 -39.82
CA THR A 259 -5.33 6.84 -39.18
C THR A 259 -5.46 7.95 -38.17
N SER A 260 -6.50 8.79 -38.36
CA SER A 260 -6.84 9.87 -37.43
C SER A 260 -7.02 9.33 -36.01
N TRP A 261 -6.53 10.09 -35.02
CA TRP A 261 -6.65 9.77 -33.59
C TRP A 261 -8.09 9.48 -33.16
N GLU A 262 -9.08 10.08 -33.84
CA GLU A 262 -10.50 9.81 -33.63
C GLU A 262 -10.84 8.34 -33.88
N HIS A 263 -10.39 7.75 -35.00
CA HIS A 263 -10.63 6.35 -35.33
C HIS A 263 -9.92 5.38 -34.36
N VAL A 264 -8.72 5.76 -33.89
CA VAL A 264 -8.02 4.97 -32.88
C VAL A 264 -8.76 5.04 -31.55
N SER A 265 -9.24 6.23 -31.15
CA SER A 265 -9.94 6.42 -29.88
C SER A 265 -11.33 5.78 -29.83
N THR A 266 -12.07 5.78 -30.95
CA THR A 266 -13.35 5.08 -31.06
C THR A 266 -13.14 3.59 -31.10
N GLY A 267 -12.19 3.08 -31.90
CA GLY A 267 -11.84 1.66 -31.94
C GLY A 267 -11.38 1.11 -30.60
N LEU A 268 -10.59 1.87 -29.83
CA LEU A 268 -10.14 1.48 -28.50
C LEU A 268 -11.28 1.49 -27.49
N ARG A 269 -12.19 2.49 -27.57
CA ARG A 269 -13.38 2.56 -26.71
C ARG A 269 -14.34 1.41 -26.98
N ASP A 270 -14.55 1.08 -28.25
CA ASP A 270 -15.41 -0.01 -28.66
C ASP A 270 -14.80 -1.36 -28.27
N TYR A 271 -13.48 -1.52 -28.39
CA TYR A 271 -12.77 -2.69 -27.88
C TYR A 271 -12.89 -2.83 -26.36
N VAL A 272 -12.70 -1.75 -25.60
CA VAL A 272 -12.85 -1.76 -24.13
C VAL A 272 -14.29 -2.10 -23.73
N ARG A 273 -15.30 -1.53 -24.39
CA ARG A 273 -16.71 -1.88 -24.16
C ARG A 273 -17.01 -3.34 -24.48
N GLN A 274 -16.42 -3.86 -25.55
CA GLN A 274 -16.54 -5.28 -25.91
C GLN A 274 -15.89 -6.18 -24.85
N GLN A 275 -14.72 -5.79 -24.30
CA GLN A 275 -14.06 -6.51 -23.22
C GLN A 275 -14.86 -6.44 -21.91
N GLU A 276 -15.44 -5.29 -21.58
CA GLU A 276 -16.31 -5.11 -20.42
C GLU A 276 -17.55 -6.02 -20.52
N ALA A 277 -18.22 -6.04 -21.67
CA ALA A 277 -19.36 -6.92 -21.91
C ALA A 277 -19.01 -8.41 -21.85
N GLN A 278 -17.82 -8.79 -22.35
CA GLN A 278 -17.32 -10.17 -22.24
C GLN A 278 -17.03 -10.56 -20.79
N LEU A 279 -16.47 -9.64 -20.00
CA LEU A 279 -16.19 -9.85 -18.58
C LEU A 279 -17.47 -9.95 -17.76
N GLU A 280 -18.44 -9.07 -18.00
CA GLU A 280 -19.76 -9.12 -17.36
C GLU A 280 -20.49 -10.41 -17.67
N TRP A 281 -20.45 -10.86 -18.94
CA TRP A 281 -21.02 -12.14 -19.34
C TRP A 281 -20.31 -13.31 -18.65
N ALA A 282 -18.98 -13.29 -18.57
CA ALA A 282 -18.20 -14.33 -17.89
C ALA A 282 -18.49 -14.39 -16.38
N LEU A 283 -18.60 -13.23 -15.72
CA LEU A 283 -19.00 -13.13 -14.32
C LEU A 283 -20.43 -13.61 -14.10
N GLY A 284 -21.35 -13.28 -15.00
CA GLY A 284 -22.73 -13.78 -14.98
C GLY A 284 -22.79 -15.30 -15.09
N LEU A 285 -22.04 -15.88 -16.04
CA LEU A 285 -21.90 -17.32 -16.20
C LEU A 285 -21.31 -17.97 -14.94
N LEU A 286 -20.25 -17.39 -14.38
CA LEU A 286 -19.62 -17.86 -13.14
C LEU A 286 -20.62 -17.90 -11.98
N HIS A 287 -21.41 -16.83 -11.81
CA HIS A 287 -22.39 -16.72 -10.74
C HIS A 287 -23.53 -17.74 -10.90
N ALA A 288 -23.98 -17.97 -12.13
CA ALA A 288 -24.97 -18.99 -12.45
C ALA A 288 -24.44 -20.41 -12.18
N LEU A 289 -23.19 -20.70 -12.57
CA LEU A 289 -22.55 -22.00 -12.30
C LEU A 289 -22.37 -22.25 -10.80
N LEU A 290 -21.93 -21.24 -10.04
CA LEU A 290 -21.79 -21.33 -8.58
C LEU A 290 -23.15 -21.52 -7.87
N SER A 291 -24.19 -20.85 -8.36
CA SER A 291 -25.54 -21.01 -7.81
C SER A 291 -26.10 -22.40 -8.11
N CYS A 292 -25.89 -22.90 -9.33
CA CYS A 292 -26.30 -24.22 -9.76
C CYS A 292 -25.59 -25.33 -8.98
N THR A 293 -24.26 -25.25 -8.82
CA THR A 293 -23.49 -26.23 -8.03
C THR A 293 -23.97 -26.29 -6.58
N PHE A 294 -24.24 -25.13 -5.97
CA PHE A 294 -24.74 -25.05 -4.61
C PHE A 294 -26.10 -25.74 -4.46
N LEU A 295 -27.04 -25.49 -5.38
CA LEU A 295 -28.36 -26.13 -5.35
C LEU A 295 -28.28 -27.64 -5.60
N LEU A 296 -27.42 -28.10 -6.52
CA LEU A 296 -27.22 -29.53 -6.78
C LEU A 296 -26.64 -30.25 -5.56
N VAL A 297 -25.62 -29.69 -4.92
CA VAL A 297 -25.01 -30.26 -3.72
C VAL A 297 -26.01 -30.28 -2.56
N LEU A 298 -26.79 -29.22 -2.37
CA LEU A 298 -27.86 -29.20 -1.37
C LEU A 298 -28.90 -30.28 -1.66
N HIS A 299 -29.40 -30.35 -2.88
CA HIS A 299 -30.40 -31.35 -3.26
C HIS A 299 -29.88 -32.79 -3.08
N ALA A 300 -28.67 -33.07 -3.56
CA ALA A 300 -28.04 -34.38 -3.42
C ALA A 300 -27.85 -34.76 -1.95
N SER A 301 -27.37 -33.83 -1.12
CA SER A 301 -27.17 -34.08 0.31
C SER A 301 -28.50 -34.31 1.06
N PHE A 302 -29.55 -33.53 0.79
CA PHE A 302 -30.86 -33.76 1.39
C PHE A 302 -31.48 -35.08 0.94
N SER A 303 -31.44 -35.38 -0.36
CA SER A 303 -31.95 -36.64 -0.93
C SER A 303 -31.24 -37.86 -0.35
N TYR A 304 -29.91 -37.79 -0.20
CA TYR A 304 -29.13 -38.85 0.42
C TYR A 304 -29.51 -39.05 1.89
N VAL A 305 -29.62 -37.97 2.68
CA VAL A 305 -29.98 -38.06 4.10
C VAL A 305 -31.40 -38.58 4.29
N ASP A 306 -32.35 -38.16 3.46
CA ASP A 306 -33.73 -38.66 3.51
C ASP A 306 -33.78 -40.16 3.20
N SER A 307 -33.11 -40.59 2.13
CA SER A 307 -33.02 -42.00 1.75
C SER A 307 -32.32 -42.85 2.83
N TYR A 308 -31.26 -42.32 3.44
CA TYR A 308 -30.50 -42.98 4.51
C TYR A 308 -31.31 -43.17 5.79
N ASN A 309 -32.15 -42.21 6.15
CA ASN A 309 -33.03 -42.32 7.31
C ASN A 309 -34.33 -43.09 7.02
N GLY A 310 -34.77 -43.13 5.76
CA GLY A 310 -36.02 -43.73 5.34
C GLY A 310 -35.95 -45.23 5.02
N ASP A 311 -34.89 -45.72 4.38
CA ASP A 311 -34.74 -47.14 4.02
C ASP A 311 -33.48 -47.75 4.67
N ILE A 312 -33.67 -48.75 5.54
CA ILE A 312 -32.58 -49.50 6.18
C ILE A 312 -31.75 -50.29 5.14
N ARG A 313 -32.22 -50.47 3.91
CA ARG A 313 -31.45 -51.11 2.84
C ARG A 313 -30.61 -50.11 2.05
N PHE A 314 -30.86 -48.82 2.19
CA PHE A 314 -30.12 -47.77 1.49
C PHE A 314 -28.65 -47.78 1.96
N ASP A 315 -27.74 -47.94 1.00
CA ASP A 315 -26.28 -47.97 1.20
C ASP A 315 -25.76 -49.01 2.23
N ASN A 316 -26.57 -50.00 2.60
CA ASN A 316 -26.21 -51.08 3.54
C ASN A 316 -25.75 -52.35 2.81
N ILE A 317 -24.83 -52.17 1.86
CA ILE A 317 -24.28 -53.23 0.98
C ILE A 317 -22.82 -53.60 1.34
N TYR A 318 -22.29 -53.04 2.42
CA TYR A 318 -20.89 -53.20 2.83
C TYR A 318 -20.68 -54.34 3.83
N ILE A 319 -19.68 -55.18 3.55
CA ILE A 319 -19.21 -56.19 4.52
C ILE A 319 -18.18 -55.54 5.44
N SER A 320 -18.68 -55.05 6.58
CA SER A 320 -17.85 -54.45 7.62
C SER A 320 -17.17 -55.49 8.52
N THR A 321 -16.16 -55.07 9.28
CA THR A 321 -15.53 -55.90 10.32
C THR A 321 -16.56 -56.38 11.36
N TYR A 322 -17.56 -55.57 11.67
CA TYR A 322 -18.64 -55.92 12.58
C TYR A 322 -19.54 -57.04 12.03
N PHE A 323 -19.83 -57.03 10.73
CA PHE A 323 -20.54 -58.13 10.06
C PHE A 323 -19.77 -59.44 10.22
N CYS A 324 -18.45 -59.42 9.97
CA CYS A 324 -17.59 -60.59 10.16
C CYS A 324 -17.59 -61.10 11.61
N GLN A 325 -17.58 -60.20 12.61
CA GLN A 325 -17.65 -60.57 14.03
C GLN A 325 -19.00 -61.20 14.42
N ILE A 326 -20.11 -60.78 13.80
CA ILE A 326 -21.41 -61.42 14.01
C ILE A 326 -21.41 -62.85 13.44
N ASP A 327 -20.88 -63.02 12.23
CA ASP A 327 -20.84 -64.32 11.57
C ASP A 327 -19.92 -65.32 12.31
N GLU A 328 -18.79 -64.84 12.82
CA GLU A 328 -17.88 -65.64 13.66
C GLU A 328 -18.54 -66.07 14.98
N ARG A 329 -19.30 -65.18 15.63
CA ARG A 329 -20.09 -65.52 16.82
C ARG A 329 -21.18 -66.56 16.51
N ARG A 330 -21.86 -66.43 15.36
CA ARG A 330 -22.85 -67.43 14.90
C ARG A 330 -22.22 -68.79 14.62
N LYS A 331 -21.02 -68.80 14.04
CA LYS A 331 -20.21 -70.01 13.81
C LYS A 331 -19.90 -70.74 15.12
N LYS A 332 -19.44 -70.00 16.14
CA LYS A 332 -19.14 -70.54 17.48
C LYS A 332 -20.38 -71.13 18.17
N LEU A 333 -21.56 -70.60 17.87
CA LEU A 333 -22.85 -71.08 18.40
C LEU A 333 -23.47 -72.21 17.57
N GLY A 334 -22.78 -72.76 16.57
CA GLY A 334 -23.30 -73.83 15.71
C GLY A 334 -24.47 -73.41 14.81
N LYS A 335 -24.71 -72.10 14.64
CA LYS A 335 -25.75 -71.58 13.74
C LYS A 335 -25.23 -71.48 12.30
N ARG A 336 -26.13 -71.42 11.33
CA ARG A 336 -25.78 -71.14 9.92
C ARG A 336 -24.99 -69.82 9.81
N THR A 337 -23.90 -69.86 9.08
CA THR A 337 -23.03 -68.72 8.75
C THR A 337 -23.24 -68.27 7.31
N LEU A 338 -22.99 -67.00 7.04
CA LEU A 338 -23.12 -66.40 5.71
C LEU A 338 -21.80 -66.47 4.92
N LEU A 339 -20.64 -66.52 5.59
CA LEU A 339 -19.33 -66.67 4.95
C LEU A 339 -18.95 -68.16 4.87
N PRO A 340 -18.33 -68.63 3.76
CA PRO A 340 -17.92 -67.90 2.55
C PRO A 340 -19.07 -67.65 1.56
N LEU A 341 -19.10 -66.47 0.95
CA LEU A 341 -20.13 -66.09 -0.02
C LEU A 341 -20.01 -66.87 -1.33
N ARG A 342 -21.16 -67.10 -1.99
CA ARG A 342 -21.20 -67.68 -3.34
C ARG A 342 -20.71 -66.65 -4.36
N LYS A 343 -20.17 -67.13 -5.50
CA LYS A 343 -19.69 -66.27 -6.60
C LYS A 343 -20.75 -65.28 -7.12
N ALA A 344 -22.02 -65.67 -7.10
CA ALA A 344 -23.13 -64.81 -7.49
C ALA A 344 -23.42 -63.71 -6.45
N GLU A 345 -23.32 -64.05 -5.17
CA GLU A 345 -23.56 -63.12 -4.06
C GLU A 345 -22.46 -62.07 -3.96
N LYS A 346 -21.20 -62.46 -4.25
CA LYS A 346 -20.03 -61.56 -4.20
C LYS A 346 -20.17 -60.32 -5.10
N LYS A 347 -21.02 -60.35 -6.14
CA LYS A 347 -21.26 -59.22 -7.05
C LYS A 347 -22.21 -58.16 -6.47
N ALA A 348 -22.96 -58.48 -5.42
CA ALA A 348 -23.99 -57.62 -4.85
C ALA A 348 -23.55 -56.90 -3.56
N VAL A 349 -22.34 -57.19 -3.06
CA VAL A 349 -21.81 -56.68 -1.78
C VAL A 349 -20.40 -56.13 -1.95
N ILE A 350 -20.16 -54.98 -1.33
CA ILE A 350 -18.91 -54.23 -1.43
C ILE A 350 -17.96 -54.63 -0.30
N PHE A 351 -16.70 -54.85 -0.66
CA PHE A 351 -15.60 -55.14 0.27
C PHE A 351 -14.70 -53.91 0.39
N PRO A 352 -14.71 -53.18 1.52
CA PRO A 352 -14.00 -51.89 1.66
C PRO A 352 -12.47 -51.94 1.45
N TYR A 353 -11.86 -53.13 1.52
CA TYR A 353 -10.42 -53.34 1.46
C TYR A 353 -9.98 -54.21 0.28
N ASP A 354 -10.90 -54.62 -0.60
CA ASP A 354 -10.52 -55.30 -1.84
C ASP A 354 -10.15 -54.23 -2.91
N PRO A 355 -9.01 -54.35 -3.60
CA PRO A 355 -8.58 -53.37 -4.60
C PRO A 355 -9.37 -53.45 -5.93
N THR A 356 -10.35 -54.36 -6.04
CA THR A 356 -11.11 -54.59 -7.27
C THR A 356 -12.40 -53.76 -7.27
N ILE A 357 -12.48 -52.81 -8.19
CA ILE A 357 -13.69 -51.99 -8.40
C ILE A 357 -14.83 -52.90 -8.88
N GLN A 358 -15.96 -52.87 -8.18
CA GLN A 358 -17.12 -53.70 -8.48
C GLN A 358 -18.10 -53.00 -9.44
N ALA A 359 -18.90 -53.78 -10.16
CA ALA A 359 -19.86 -53.26 -11.14
C ALA A 359 -20.91 -52.31 -10.53
N LEU A 360 -21.24 -52.51 -9.25
CA LEU A 360 -22.17 -51.65 -8.52
C LEU A 360 -21.55 -50.29 -8.17
N GLU A 361 -20.25 -50.26 -7.85
CA GLU A 361 -19.49 -49.02 -7.62
C GLU A 361 -19.35 -48.22 -8.92
N MET A 362 -19.11 -48.89 -10.05
CA MET A 362 -19.07 -48.26 -11.37
C MET A 362 -20.41 -47.63 -11.76
N LYS A 363 -21.54 -48.23 -11.37
CA LYS A 363 -22.87 -47.67 -11.63
C LYS A 363 -23.13 -46.38 -10.84
N ASN A 364 -22.60 -46.32 -9.62
CA ASN A 364 -22.72 -45.13 -8.75
C ASN A 364 -21.72 -44.02 -9.13
N LEU A 365 -20.60 -44.37 -9.78
CA LEU A 365 -19.62 -43.38 -10.26
C LEU A 365 -20.19 -42.45 -11.34
N ILE A 366 -21.07 -42.94 -12.21
CA ILE A 366 -21.62 -42.15 -13.33
C ILE A 366 -22.42 -40.92 -12.85
N PRO A 367 -23.40 -41.04 -11.94
CA PRO A 367 -24.13 -39.87 -11.42
C PRO A 367 -23.21 -38.94 -10.62
N GLU A 368 -22.28 -39.46 -9.82
CA GLU A 368 -21.31 -38.64 -9.09
C GLU A 368 -20.40 -37.85 -10.04
N LEU A 369 -19.95 -38.45 -11.14
CA LEU A 369 -19.15 -37.77 -12.16
C LEU A 369 -19.97 -36.67 -12.85
N LEU A 370 -21.24 -36.91 -13.13
CA LEU A 370 -22.14 -35.92 -13.72
C LEU A 370 -22.34 -34.72 -12.78
N GLU A 371 -22.46 -34.96 -11.47
CA GLU A 371 -22.55 -33.91 -10.45
C GLU A 371 -21.25 -33.09 -10.31
N THR A 372 -20.09 -33.65 -10.70
CA THR A 372 -18.81 -32.92 -10.68
C THR A 372 -18.56 -32.03 -11.90
N LEU A 373 -19.31 -32.19 -13.01
CA LEU A 373 -19.13 -31.40 -14.24
C LEU A 373 -19.19 -29.88 -14.02
N PRO A 374 -20.16 -29.32 -13.26
CA PRO A 374 -20.22 -27.89 -13.02
C PRO A 374 -19.00 -27.34 -12.27
N VAL A 375 -18.41 -28.13 -11.37
CA VAL A 375 -17.18 -27.78 -10.63
C VAL A 375 -15.97 -27.78 -11.57
N LEU A 376 -15.91 -28.74 -12.50
CA LEU A 376 -14.86 -28.84 -13.49
C LEU A 376 -14.91 -27.67 -14.50
N LEU A 377 -16.13 -27.29 -14.92
CA LEU A 377 -16.36 -26.12 -15.78
C LEU A 377 -15.96 -24.81 -15.08
N LEU A 378 -16.32 -24.65 -13.80
CA LEU A 378 -15.89 -23.53 -12.97
C LEU A 378 -14.35 -23.41 -12.94
N LEU A 379 -13.66 -24.54 -12.74
CA LEU A 379 -12.20 -24.56 -12.71
C LEU A 379 -11.58 -24.18 -14.06
N ALA A 380 -12.18 -24.62 -15.17
CA ALA A 380 -11.76 -24.24 -16.51
C ALA A 380 -11.92 -22.73 -16.78
N VAL A 381 -13.04 -22.13 -16.35
CA VAL A 381 -13.27 -20.67 -16.47
C VAL A 381 -12.25 -19.89 -15.66
N LEU A 382 -11.96 -20.30 -14.43
CA LEU A 382 -10.95 -19.66 -13.58
C LEU A 382 -9.55 -19.73 -14.19
N CYS A 383 -9.16 -20.88 -14.75
CA CYS A 383 -7.90 -21.03 -15.47
C CYS A 383 -7.84 -20.13 -16.72
N GLY A 384 -8.95 -19.99 -17.46
CA GLY A 384 -9.04 -19.10 -18.62
C GLY A 384 -8.89 -17.63 -18.23
N LEU A 385 -9.51 -17.20 -17.12
CA LEU A 385 -9.35 -15.86 -16.57
C LEU A 385 -7.91 -15.59 -16.15
N ASP A 386 -7.28 -16.52 -15.43
CA ASP A 386 -5.87 -16.41 -15.01
C ASP A 386 -4.93 -16.31 -16.22
N TRP A 387 -5.16 -17.13 -17.25
CA TRP A 387 -4.44 -17.06 -18.51
C TRP A 387 -4.61 -15.70 -19.22
N SER A 388 -5.84 -15.16 -19.24
CA SER A 388 -6.12 -13.86 -19.84
C SER A 388 -5.40 -12.72 -19.10
N LEU A 389 -5.40 -12.76 -17.76
CA LEU A 389 -4.70 -11.78 -16.93
C LEU A 389 -3.19 -11.88 -17.15
N TYR A 390 -2.64 -13.09 -17.14
CA TYR A 390 -1.24 -13.34 -17.43
C TYR A 390 -0.85 -12.77 -18.80
N SER A 391 -1.65 -13.02 -19.84
CA SER A 391 -1.40 -12.54 -21.20
C SER A 391 -1.44 -11.00 -21.28
N ALA A 392 -2.39 -10.37 -20.60
CA ALA A 392 -2.48 -8.91 -20.52
C ALA A 392 -1.26 -8.30 -19.81
N PHE A 393 -0.86 -8.86 -18.66
CA PHE A 393 0.33 -8.40 -17.94
C PHE A 393 1.62 -8.65 -18.72
N ASP A 394 1.72 -9.77 -19.44
CA ASP A 394 2.88 -10.08 -20.26
C ASP A 394 2.98 -9.16 -21.48
N ALA A 395 1.85 -8.84 -22.12
CA ALA A 395 1.79 -7.85 -23.19
C ALA A 395 2.18 -6.45 -22.69
N ILE A 396 1.67 -6.04 -21.52
CA ILE A 396 2.07 -4.78 -20.88
C ILE A 396 3.58 -4.79 -20.61
N ARG A 397 4.12 -5.88 -20.07
CA ARG A 397 5.56 -6.00 -19.75
C ARG A 397 6.45 -5.85 -20.98
N HIS A 398 6.06 -6.44 -22.11
CA HIS A 398 6.86 -6.42 -23.34
C HIS A 398 6.68 -5.14 -24.17
N HIS A 399 5.49 -4.53 -24.14
CA HIS A 399 5.18 -3.33 -24.93
C HIS A 399 5.27 -2.01 -24.14
N SER A 400 5.41 -2.04 -22.80
CA SER A 400 5.71 -0.84 -22.01
C SER A 400 7.20 -0.48 -22.07
N PHE A 401 7.65 0.00 -23.23
CA PHE A 401 8.99 0.58 -23.37
C PHE A 401 9.02 1.98 -22.74
N LEU A 402 9.19 2.05 -21.41
CA LEU A 402 9.38 3.31 -20.68
C LEU A 402 10.86 3.74 -20.77
N GLN A 403 11.16 4.60 -21.74
CA GLN A 403 12.49 5.20 -21.87
C GLN A 403 12.59 6.45 -20.99
N TYR A 404 13.16 6.31 -19.79
CA TYR A 404 13.34 7.42 -18.86
C TYR A 404 14.55 8.28 -19.22
N SER A 405 14.31 9.52 -19.68
CA SER A 405 15.35 10.54 -19.75
C SER A 405 15.28 11.43 -18.50
N PHE A 406 16.08 11.09 -17.48
CA PHE A 406 16.25 11.98 -16.32
C PHE A 406 17.15 13.16 -16.72
N ARG A 407 16.57 14.25 -17.24
CA ARG A 407 17.28 15.52 -17.36
C ARG A 407 17.15 16.29 -16.05
N SER A 408 18.02 15.98 -15.07
CA SER A 408 18.21 16.87 -13.93
C SER A 408 18.97 18.10 -14.42
N GLU A 409 18.31 19.26 -14.47
CA GLU A 409 18.96 20.53 -14.79
C GLU A 409 19.77 20.99 -13.56
N ARG A 410 20.88 20.30 -13.29
CA ARG A 410 21.90 20.77 -12.36
C ARG A 410 22.80 21.72 -13.11
N ARG A 411 22.62 23.02 -12.88
CA ARG A 411 23.62 24.03 -13.24
C ARG A 411 24.81 23.88 -12.31
N SER A 412 25.88 23.24 -12.77
CA SER A 412 27.20 23.27 -12.12
C SER A 412 28.30 22.99 -13.14
N PRO A 413 29.49 23.58 -12.95
CA PRO A 413 30.46 23.88 -14.00
C PRO A 413 31.16 22.63 -14.55
N GLU A 414 31.75 22.82 -15.73
CA GLU A 414 32.43 21.85 -16.58
C GLU A 414 33.47 20.98 -15.85
N THR A 415 33.66 19.78 -16.41
CA THR A 415 34.63 18.71 -16.06
C THR A 415 34.23 17.71 -14.98
N ARG A 416 33.39 16.75 -15.38
CA ARG A 416 33.36 15.40 -14.80
C ARG A 416 33.68 14.38 -15.90
N PRO A 417 34.59 13.42 -15.69
CA PRO A 417 34.94 12.41 -16.69
C PRO A 417 33.72 11.54 -17.05
N PRO A 418 33.71 10.92 -18.26
CA PRO A 418 32.56 10.19 -18.77
C PRO A 418 32.09 9.12 -17.78
N ARG A 419 30.78 9.08 -17.54
CA ARG A 419 30.12 8.27 -16.50
C ARG A 419 30.48 6.78 -16.53
N ASN A 420 30.89 6.27 -17.69
CA ASN A 420 31.33 4.89 -17.90
C ASN A 420 32.74 4.60 -17.33
N SER A 421 33.67 5.56 -17.37
CA SER A 421 35.03 5.36 -16.83
C SER A 421 35.03 5.34 -15.31
N HIS A 422 34.20 6.19 -14.67
CA HIS A 422 34.01 6.13 -13.22
C HIS A 422 33.42 4.79 -12.78
N LEU A 423 32.38 4.29 -13.46
CA LEU A 423 31.78 2.99 -13.15
C LEU A 423 32.79 1.85 -13.35
N TYR A 424 33.59 1.90 -14.41
CA TYR A 424 34.65 0.92 -14.67
C TYR A 424 35.70 0.89 -13.56
N ASN A 425 36.23 2.06 -13.18
CA ASN A 425 37.21 2.20 -12.11
C ASN A 425 36.63 1.84 -10.73
N GLU A 426 35.36 2.14 -10.48
CA GLU A 426 34.67 1.75 -9.26
C GLU A 426 34.45 0.22 -9.18
N LEU A 427 34.09 -0.43 -10.29
CA LEU A 427 33.96 -1.89 -10.36
C LEU A 427 35.31 -2.58 -10.20
N LEU A 428 36.40 -2.01 -10.75
CA LEU A 428 37.77 -2.49 -10.54
C LEU A 428 38.17 -2.42 -9.07
N ARG A 429 37.92 -1.29 -8.40
CA ARG A 429 38.16 -1.15 -6.94
C ARG A 429 37.34 -2.15 -6.12
N LYS A 430 36.06 -2.35 -6.46
CA LYS A 430 35.19 -3.35 -5.79
C LYS A 430 35.67 -4.79 -6.02
N ARG A 431 36.14 -5.13 -7.23
CA ARG A 431 36.73 -6.45 -7.54
C ARG A 431 38.01 -6.70 -6.76
N ALA A 432 38.90 -5.70 -6.66
CA ALA A 432 40.14 -5.81 -5.89
C ALA A 432 39.88 -6.00 -4.38
N ALA A 433 38.88 -5.31 -3.82
CA ALA A 433 38.53 -5.40 -2.40
C ALA A 433 37.69 -6.64 -2.03
N PHE A 434 37.07 -7.32 -3.00
CA PHE A 434 36.13 -8.43 -2.77
C PHE A 434 36.73 -9.57 -1.94
N THR A 435 37.96 -9.97 -2.28
CA THR A 435 38.68 -11.05 -1.60
C THR A 435 38.98 -10.72 -0.15
N GLN A 436 39.32 -9.47 0.15
CA GLN A 436 39.60 -9.02 1.52
C GLN A 436 38.31 -8.93 2.35
N LEU A 437 37.25 -8.35 1.78
CA LEU A 437 35.96 -8.15 2.46
C LEU A 437 35.24 -9.47 2.75
N ARG A 438 35.34 -10.46 1.86
CA ARG A 438 34.63 -11.75 2.00
C ARG A 438 35.49 -12.86 2.60
N ARG A 439 36.76 -12.62 2.92
CA ARG A 439 37.68 -13.65 3.46
C ARG A 439 37.12 -14.37 4.68
N ALA A 440 36.56 -13.64 5.65
CA ALA A 440 35.99 -14.24 6.86
C ALA A 440 34.85 -15.22 6.55
N ALA A 441 34.01 -14.91 5.55
CA ALA A 441 32.94 -15.79 5.10
C ALA A 441 33.50 -17.02 4.36
N ILE A 442 34.50 -16.82 3.49
CA ILE A 442 35.18 -17.90 2.76
C ILE A 442 35.84 -18.89 3.74
N VAL A 443 36.55 -18.38 4.75
CA VAL A 443 37.19 -19.21 5.80
C VAL A 443 36.16 -19.99 6.59
N ARG A 444 35.05 -19.37 7.01
CA ARG A 444 33.96 -20.07 7.71
C ARG A 444 33.35 -21.18 6.86
N GLN A 445 33.13 -20.95 5.57
CA GLN A 445 32.60 -21.96 4.66
C GLN A 445 33.59 -23.11 4.41
N ALA A 446 34.88 -22.81 4.30
CA ALA A 446 35.93 -23.83 4.23
C ALA A 446 35.97 -24.70 5.51
N GLN A 447 35.84 -24.08 6.69
CA GLN A 447 35.76 -24.81 7.97
C GLN A 447 34.51 -25.71 8.05
N GLN A 448 33.35 -25.25 7.57
CA GLN A 448 32.14 -26.08 7.52
C GLN A 448 32.28 -27.29 6.60
N GLN A 449 33.02 -27.16 5.48
CA GLN A 449 33.32 -28.29 4.60
C GLN A 449 34.31 -29.30 5.21
N ARG A 450 35.11 -28.86 6.18
CA ARG A 450 36.03 -29.71 6.95
C ARG A 450 35.29 -30.58 7.97
N ALA A 451 34.13 -30.16 8.46
CA ALA A 451 33.38 -30.91 9.47
C ALA A 451 32.99 -32.30 8.93
N PRO A 452 33.16 -33.38 9.72
CA PRO A 452 32.83 -34.73 9.29
C PRO A 452 31.34 -34.81 8.95
N ARG A 453 31.01 -35.35 7.77
CA ARG A 453 29.61 -35.63 7.41
C ARG A 453 29.04 -36.64 8.39
N HIS A 454 27.82 -36.39 8.87
CA HIS A 454 27.09 -37.36 9.69
C HIS A 454 26.96 -38.69 8.92
N ARG A 455 27.25 -39.82 9.60
CA ARG A 455 27.21 -41.19 9.06
C ARG A 455 25.93 -41.52 8.27
N LEU A 456 24.81 -40.89 8.61
CA LEU A 456 23.51 -41.02 7.94
C LEU A 456 23.45 -40.32 6.56
N ALA A 457 24.13 -39.19 6.39
CA ALA A 457 24.16 -38.43 5.14
C ALA A 457 24.92 -39.19 4.04
N ASP A 458 25.98 -39.91 4.40
CA ASP A 458 26.73 -40.76 3.46
C ASP A 458 25.95 -42.00 3.02
N ILE A 459 25.13 -42.57 3.92
CA ILE A 459 24.22 -43.68 3.61
C ILE A 459 23.12 -43.22 2.63
N LEU A 460 22.52 -42.05 2.88
CA LEU A 460 21.50 -41.45 2.02
C LEU A 460 22.05 -41.07 0.64
N HIS A 461 23.30 -40.57 0.57
CA HIS A 461 23.96 -40.22 -0.70
C HIS A 461 24.19 -41.44 -1.61
N ARG A 462 24.48 -42.63 -1.02
CA ARG A 462 24.66 -43.88 -1.78
C ARG A 462 23.34 -44.50 -2.23
N ARG A 463 22.28 -44.39 -1.43
CA ARG A 463 21.03 -45.15 -1.60
C ARG A 463 19.97 -44.45 -2.47
N CYS A 464 20.06 -43.13 -2.63
CA CYS A 464 19.08 -42.33 -3.38
C CYS A 464 19.74 -41.41 -4.44
N PRO A 465 19.63 -41.71 -5.75
CA PRO A 465 20.19 -40.88 -6.82
C PRO A 465 19.64 -39.44 -6.83
N LEU A 466 18.37 -39.27 -6.43
CA LEU A 466 17.65 -37.98 -6.44
C LEU A 466 18.15 -36.99 -5.37
N LEU A 467 18.76 -37.47 -4.28
CA LEU A 467 19.28 -36.62 -3.20
C LEU A 467 20.73 -36.19 -3.43
N ARG A 468 21.41 -36.74 -4.44
CA ARG A 468 22.82 -36.44 -4.76
C ARG A 468 23.08 -34.96 -5.05
N PRO A 469 22.22 -34.20 -5.79
CA PRO A 469 22.46 -32.79 -6.07
C PRO A 469 22.46 -31.91 -4.80
N TRP A 470 21.65 -32.28 -3.81
CA TRP A 470 21.49 -31.54 -2.56
C TRP A 470 22.61 -31.81 -1.55
N LEU A 471 23.30 -32.95 -1.69
CA LEU A 471 24.40 -33.40 -0.84
C LEU A 471 25.79 -33.13 -1.44
N ARG A 472 25.89 -32.51 -2.63
CA ARG A 472 27.18 -32.11 -3.23
C ARG A 472 27.82 -30.96 -2.45
N ARG A 473 29.16 -30.90 -2.46
CA ARG A 473 29.86 -29.73 -1.93
C ARG A 473 29.58 -28.53 -2.85
N ARG A 474 29.81 -27.33 -2.33
CA ARG A 474 29.53 -26.08 -3.04
C ARG A 474 30.78 -25.21 -3.03
N CYS A 475 30.93 -24.32 -4.00
CA CYS A 475 32.03 -23.37 -4.03
C CYS A 475 31.99 -22.44 -2.80
N VAL A 476 33.10 -22.28 -2.09
CA VAL A 476 33.21 -21.40 -0.90
C VAL A 476 33.15 -19.89 -1.20
N VAL A 477 33.04 -19.50 -2.47
CA VAL A 477 32.96 -18.09 -2.92
C VAL A 477 31.57 -17.74 -3.46
N CYS A 478 31.09 -18.51 -4.45
CA CYS A 478 29.83 -18.26 -5.15
C CYS A 478 28.69 -19.25 -4.81
N GLN A 479 28.96 -20.29 -4.01
CA GLN A 479 28.00 -21.35 -3.64
C GLN A 479 27.45 -22.21 -4.80
N ALA A 480 28.04 -22.11 -5.99
CA ALA A 480 27.74 -23.01 -7.10
C ALA A 480 28.03 -24.47 -6.73
N PRO A 481 27.22 -25.44 -7.19
CA PRO A 481 27.42 -26.86 -6.90
C PRO A 481 28.74 -27.37 -7.50
N GLU A 482 29.37 -28.34 -6.83
CA GLU A 482 30.59 -29.01 -7.30
C GLU A 482 30.36 -29.68 -8.67
N THR A 483 31.19 -29.27 -9.64
CA THR A 483 31.27 -29.82 -11.00
C THR A 483 32.58 -30.59 -11.17
N PRO A 484 32.73 -31.44 -12.21
CA PRO A 484 33.99 -32.14 -12.48
C PRO A 484 35.19 -31.21 -12.70
N GLU A 485 34.93 -29.97 -13.12
CA GLU A 485 35.94 -28.94 -13.38
C GLU A 485 36.26 -28.07 -12.15
N SER A 486 35.63 -28.37 -11.01
CA SER A 486 35.87 -27.63 -9.76
C SER A 486 37.24 -27.97 -9.17
N TYR A 487 37.87 -26.96 -8.57
CA TYR A 487 39.20 -27.10 -7.98
C TYR A 487 39.09 -27.34 -6.47
N VAL A 488 39.75 -28.39 -5.98
CA VAL A 488 39.85 -28.68 -4.56
C VAL A 488 41.23 -28.31 -4.05
N CYS A 489 41.29 -27.52 -2.98
CA CYS A 489 42.55 -27.11 -2.40
C CYS A 489 43.36 -28.33 -1.91
N GLN A 490 44.61 -28.44 -2.36
CA GLN A 490 45.50 -29.58 -2.09
C GLN A 490 46.16 -29.56 -0.70
N THR A 491 45.94 -28.50 0.09
CA THR A 491 46.46 -28.45 1.46
C THR A 491 45.72 -29.46 2.36
N PRO A 492 46.46 -30.29 3.13
CA PRO A 492 45.90 -31.47 3.81
C PRO A 492 44.75 -31.13 4.78
N ASP A 493 44.74 -29.92 5.33
CA ASP A 493 43.79 -29.47 6.34
C ASP A 493 42.64 -28.58 5.84
N CYS A 494 42.64 -28.13 4.58
CA CYS A 494 41.65 -27.16 4.09
C CYS A 494 40.49 -27.81 3.33
N LYS A 495 40.79 -28.69 2.36
CA LYS A 495 39.80 -29.40 1.50
C LYS A 495 38.67 -28.53 0.93
N ALA A 496 38.87 -27.22 0.82
CA ALA A 496 37.89 -26.27 0.31
C ALA A 496 37.68 -26.44 -1.20
N VAL A 497 36.42 -26.36 -1.64
CA VAL A 497 36.02 -26.49 -3.05
C VAL A 497 35.79 -25.12 -3.68
N TYR A 498 36.36 -24.90 -4.87
CA TYR A 498 36.23 -23.68 -5.67
C TYR A 498 35.68 -23.99 -7.07
N CYS A 499 34.84 -23.10 -7.59
CA CYS A 499 34.47 -23.11 -9.00
C CYS A 499 35.68 -22.65 -9.85
N ARG A 500 35.79 -23.05 -11.12
CA ARG A 500 36.97 -22.76 -11.94
C ARG A 500 37.21 -21.24 -12.11
N SER A 501 36.18 -20.49 -12.48
CA SER A 501 36.25 -19.01 -12.55
C SER A 501 36.61 -18.39 -11.19
N CYS A 502 36.03 -18.88 -10.10
CA CYS A 502 36.32 -18.44 -8.75
C CYS A 502 37.74 -18.76 -8.31
N TRP A 503 38.38 -19.77 -8.89
CA TRP A 503 39.77 -20.13 -8.58
C TRP A 503 40.74 -19.24 -9.35
N ASP A 504 40.42 -18.96 -10.62
CA ASP A 504 41.19 -18.07 -11.49
C ASP A 504 41.12 -16.61 -11.02
N ASP A 505 39.94 -16.13 -10.62
CA ASP A 505 39.73 -14.79 -10.03
C ASP A 505 40.57 -14.58 -8.75
N MET A 506 40.86 -15.66 -8.04
CA MET A 506 41.66 -15.66 -6.81
C MET A 506 43.14 -15.92 -7.09
N ARG A 507 43.56 -15.80 -8.36
CA ARG A 507 44.93 -16.02 -8.85
C ARG A 507 45.49 -17.37 -8.42
N GLN A 508 44.64 -18.39 -8.38
CA GLN A 508 45.02 -19.77 -8.02
C GLN A 508 45.62 -19.89 -6.61
N ARG A 509 45.23 -18.99 -5.70
CA ARG A 509 45.61 -19.02 -4.28
C ARG A 509 44.38 -19.24 -3.41
N CYS A 510 44.52 -20.06 -2.38
CA CYS A 510 43.43 -20.35 -1.45
C CYS A 510 43.40 -19.32 -0.31
N PRO A 511 42.35 -18.47 -0.18
CA PRO A 511 42.29 -17.43 0.87
C PRO A 511 42.19 -17.97 2.29
N ALA A 512 41.81 -19.24 2.43
CA ALA A 512 41.77 -19.93 3.71
C ALA A 512 43.16 -20.38 4.17
N CYS A 513 44.10 -20.60 3.25
CA CYS A 513 45.45 -21.08 3.56
C CYS A 513 46.52 -19.98 3.47
N THR A 514 46.34 -18.98 2.60
CA THR A 514 47.33 -17.91 2.41
C THR A 514 47.30 -16.89 3.55
N PRO A 515 48.43 -16.48 4.14
CA PRO A 515 48.52 -15.44 5.17
C PRO A 515 47.92 -14.09 4.72
N ARG A 516 47.56 -13.21 5.67
CA ARG A 516 46.87 -11.94 5.36
C ARG A 516 47.78 -10.94 4.67
N GLU A 517 49.07 -10.94 4.98
CA GLU A 517 50.06 -10.01 4.44
C GLU A 517 50.37 -10.25 2.94
N GLU A 518 50.33 -11.51 2.49
CA GLU A 518 50.61 -11.89 1.09
C GLU A 518 49.43 -11.67 0.13
N LEU A 519 48.22 -11.49 0.67
CA LEU A 519 47.04 -11.09 -0.10
C LEU A 519 47.01 -9.58 -0.36
N SER A 520 47.64 -8.77 0.50
CA SER A 520 47.76 -7.31 0.34
C SER A 520 48.93 -6.88 -0.54
N SER A 521 50.05 -7.61 -0.54
CA SER A 521 51.29 -7.18 -1.23
C SER A 521 51.25 -7.28 -2.76
N SER A 522 50.17 -7.83 -3.34
CA SER A 522 49.93 -7.83 -4.79
C SER A 522 48.87 -6.81 -5.23
N ALA A 523 48.44 -5.94 -4.31
CA ALA A 523 47.51 -4.85 -4.59
C ALA A 523 48.28 -3.63 -5.14
N PHE A 524 48.35 -3.58 -6.47
CA PHE A 524 48.34 -2.37 -7.30
C PHE A 524 49.32 -1.24 -6.94
N SER A 525 50.44 -1.19 -7.67
CA SER A 525 51.03 0.08 -8.08
C SER A 525 50.03 0.73 -9.04
N ASP A 526 49.40 1.84 -8.65
CA ASP A 526 48.70 2.73 -9.57
C ASP A 526 49.76 3.33 -10.51
N SER A 527 49.81 2.84 -11.73
CA SER A 527 50.33 3.62 -12.86
C SER A 527 49.11 4.04 -13.67
N ASP A 528 48.70 5.30 -13.49
CA ASP A 528 47.59 5.98 -14.17
C ASP A 528 47.79 6.14 -15.71
N ASP A 529 48.77 5.46 -16.31
CA ASP A 529 49.26 5.78 -17.67
C ASP A 529 48.75 4.86 -18.80
N ASP A 530 48.06 3.76 -18.53
CA ASP A 530 47.62 2.82 -19.58
C ASP A 530 46.13 2.91 -19.91
N VAL A 531 45.69 4.08 -20.37
CA VAL A 531 44.50 4.17 -21.24
C VAL A 531 44.75 5.21 -22.34
N THR A 532 45.61 4.85 -23.30
CA THR A 532 45.69 5.57 -24.58
C THR A 532 44.36 5.38 -25.31
N TYR A 533 43.67 6.49 -25.55
CA TYR A 533 42.44 6.52 -26.33
C TYR A 533 42.76 6.13 -27.77
N ALA A 534 42.17 5.04 -28.27
CA ALA A 534 42.08 4.80 -29.69
C ALA A 534 41.07 5.80 -30.28
N GLU A 535 41.49 6.58 -31.27
CA GLU A 535 40.67 7.54 -32.03
C GLU A 535 39.52 6.89 -32.80
#